data_AF-A0A662TWE5-F1
#
_entry.id   AF-A0A662TWE5-F1
#
_cell.length_a   1.000
_cell.length_b   1.000
_cell.length_c   1.000
_cell.angle_alpha   90.00
_cell.angle_beta   90.00
_cell.angle_gamma   90.00
#
_symmetry.space_group_name_H-M   'P 1'
#
loop_
_entity.id
_entity.type
_entity.pdbx_description
1 polymer ?
#
loop_
_entity_poly.entity_id
_entity_poly.type
_entity_poly.pdbx_seq_one_letter_code
_entity_poly.pdbx_strand_id
1 'polypeptide(L)'
;MERNMDMGEEVDIEKVAKEVAELEATIQRMQKLIEKREQLMNKIKEAEEKAKQSFKEAGIDVDEIAEYLESIKKMPATVMMPNKASEEMMNLLSEAVNKAVDAEVSKFFRDIMECITRNEHINKIVEVFNQADLNRVEKLPESSEKYVMINKLVQRAKAHDYLTREDVELAIHVKAPTKKVAKRVRRSTGGVAMVRQLLKERGSITYEEVIDELVANDIAED
;
A
#
# COMPACT_ATOMS: atom_id res chain seq x y z
N MET A 1 76.28 14.92 14.64
CA MET A 1 75.08 14.34 15.30
C MET A 1 74.39 15.48 16.00
N GLU A 2 73.12 15.74 15.65
CA GLU A 2 72.08 16.55 16.35
C GLU A 2 71.06 16.94 15.26
N ARG A 3 70.21 16.00 14.83
CA ARG A 3 68.84 15.74 15.32
C ARG A 3 67.93 16.98 15.29
N ASN A 4 67.15 17.04 14.21
CA ASN A 4 65.73 17.40 14.14
C ASN A 4 65.16 18.08 15.38
N MET A 5 64.93 19.39 15.28
CA MET A 5 63.85 20.04 16.01
C MET A 5 62.75 20.37 15.00
N ASP A 6 61.79 19.46 14.98
CA ASP A 6 60.35 19.66 14.81
C ASP A 6 59.94 21.12 14.50
N MET A 7 59.77 21.41 13.20
CA MET A 7 59.02 22.57 12.75
C MET A 7 57.54 22.24 13.02
N GLY A 8 57.08 22.54 14.22
CA GLY A 8 55.65 22.60 14.49
C GLY A 8 55.01 23.47 13.40
N GLU A 9 54.00 22.94 12.73
CA GLU A 9 53.24 23.68 11.72
C GLU A 9 52.85 25.04 12.30
N GLU A 10 53.45 26.12 11.79
CA GLU A 10 52.98 27.47 12.08
C GLU A 10 51.58 27.57 11.49
N VAL A 11 50.59 27.33 12.35
CA VAL A 11 49.19 27.52 12.04
C VAL A 11 49.03 28.98 11.65
N ASP A 12 48.77 29.20 10.38
CA ASP A 12 48.54 30.52 9.80
C ASP A 12 47.24 31.09 10.39
N ILE A 13 47.37 31.83 11.50
CA ILE A 13 46.26 32.34 12.32
C ILE A 13 45.25 33.11 11.47
N GLU A 14 45.71 33.77 10.42
CA GLU A 14 44.86 34.56 9.51
C GLU A 14 44.02 33.67 8.58
N LYS A 15 44.54 32.51 8.15
CA LYS A 15 43.76 31.50 7.43
C LYS A 15 42.73 30.85 8.34
N VAL A 16 43.13 30.48 9.56
CA VAL A 16 42.20 29.91 10.55
C VAL A 16 41.09 30.88 10.91
N ALA A 17 41.39 32.18 11.09
CA ALA A 17 40.38 33.19 11.36
C ALA A 17 39.39 33.38 10.20
N LYS A 18 39.85 33.31 8.94
CA LYS A 18 38.96 33.34 7.76
C LYS A 18 38.07 32.10 7.69
N GLU A 19 38.64 30.92 7.91
CA GLU A 19 37.89 29.66 7.93
C GLU A 19 36.84 29.65 9.04
N VAL A 20 37.15 30.18 10.24
CA VAL A 20 36.19 30.34 11.34
C VAL A 20 35.06 31.30 10.95
N ALA A 21 35.36 32.45 10.34
CA ALA A 21 34.34 33.40 9.90
C ALA A 21 33.43 32.82 8.79
N GLU A 22 33.98 32.03 7.88
CA GLU A 22 33.22 31.31 6.85
C GLU A 22 32.32 30.22 7.46
N LEU A 23 32.81 29.48 8.46
CA LEU A 23 32.03 28.51 9.21
C LEU A 23 30.89 29.17 9.99
N GLU A 24 31.15 30.29 10.67
CA GLU A 24 30.12 31.06 11.38
C GLU A 24 29.03 31.59 10.44
N ALA A 25 29.43 32.13 9.28
CA ALA A 25 28.48 32.57 8.26
C ALA A 25 27.64 31.40 7.71
N THR A 26 28.24 30.22 7.58
CA THR A 26 27.54 29.00 7.16
C THR A 26 26.56 28.53 8.24
N ILE A 27 26.95 28.55 9.52
CA ILE A 27 26.07 28.23 10.65
C ILE A 27 24.87 29.17 10.69
N GLN A 28 25.06 30.47 10.53
CA GLN A 28 23.95 31.44 10.48
C GLN A 28 23.00 31.17 9.30
N ARG A 29 23.52 30.79 8.13
CA ARG A 29 22.70 30.37 6.98
C ARG A 29 21.90 29.11 7.30
N MET A 30 22.52 28.11 7.95
CA MET A 30 21.84 26.88 8.37
C MET A 30 20.74 27.18 9.40
N GLN A 31 20.99 28.04 10.39
CA GLN A 31 19.98 28.46 11.37
C GLN A 31 18.75 29.10 10.70
N LYS A 32 18.97 30.02 9.76
CA LYS A 32 17.86 30.61 8.97
C LYS A 32 17.09 29.58 8.16
N LEU A 33 17.75 28.54 7.66
CA LEU A 33 17.09 27.43 6.94
C LEU A 33 16.27 26.55 7.89
N ILE A 34 16.76 26.31 9.11
CA ILE A 34 16.04 25.56 10.15
C ILE A 34 14.77 26.32 10.55
N GLU A 35 14.87 27.62 10.85
CA GLU A 35 13.70 28.45 11.18
C GLU A 35 12.67 28.45 10.05
N LYS A 36 13.11 28.62 8.80
CA LYS A 36 12.22 28.52 7.62
C LYS A 36 11.56 27.15 7.51
N ARG A 37 12.30 26.08 7.78
CA ARG A 37 11.76 24.71 7.76
C ARG A 37 10.70 24.53 8.85
N GLU A 38 10.93 25.03 10.06
CA GLU A 38 9.94 24.97 11.15
C GLU A 38 8.67 25.74 10.81
N GLN A 39 8.80 26.95 10.26
CA GLN A 39 7.64 27.73 9.79
C GLN A 39 6.85 27.00 8.71
N LEU A 40 7.52 26.36 7.76
CA LEU A 40 6.86 25.55 6.73
C LEU A 40 6.17 24.33 7.33
N MET A 41 6.79 23.65 8.29
CA MET A 41 6.18 22.52 8.99
C MET A 41 4.90 22.91 9.73
N ASN A 42 4.88 24.06 10.40
CA ASN A 42 3.67 24.55 11.07
C ASN A 42 2.56 24.87 10.07
N LYS A 43 2.88 25.53 8.94
CA LYS A 43 1.91 25.79 7.87
C LYS A 43 1.34 24.50 7.27
N ILE A 44 2.17 23.47 7.10
CA ILE A 44 1.72 22.16 6.59
C ILE A 44 0.77 21.51 7.60
N LYS A 45 1.09 21.55 8.91
CA LYS A 45 0.22 20.99 9.96
C LYS A 45 -1.14 21.69 10.01
N GLU A 46 -1.16 23.02 9.96
CA GLU A 46 -2.41 23.78 9.94
C GLU A 46 -3.25 23.46 8.70
N ALA A 47 -2.61 23.32 7.53
CA ALA A 47 -3.30 22.92 6.30
C ALA A 47 -3.81 21.48 6.38
N GLU A 48 -3.05 20.58 7.00
CA GLU A 48 -3.44 19.19 7.22
C GLU A 48 -4.67 19.09 8.12
N GLU A 49 -4.69 19.82 9.24
CA GLU A 49 -5.83 19.83 10.18
C GLU A 49 -7.08 20.38 9.52
N LYS A 50 -6.97 21.50 8.78
CA LYS A 50 -8.09 22.07 8.01
C LYS A 50 -8.62 21.10 6.97
N ALA A 51 -7.72 20.48 6.20
CA ALA A 51 -8.11 19.49 5.21
C ALA A 51 -8.81 18.30 5.89
N LYS A 52 -8.21 17.69 6.92
CA LYS A 52 -8.84 16.58 7.67
C LYS A 52 -10.21 16.95 8.22
N GLN A 53 -10.39 18.16 8.71
CA GLN A 53 -11.69 18.64 9.17
C GLN A 53 -12.71 18.72 8.03
N SER A 54 -12.32 19.23 6.85
CA SER A 54 -13.20 19.26 5.67
C SER A 54 -13.58 17.85 5.19
N PHE A 55 -12.67 16.88 5.25
CA PHE A 55 -12.96 15.47 4.94
C PHE A 55 -13.95 14.89 5.95
N LYS A 56 -13.77 15.16 7.24
CA LYS A 56 -14.68 14.71 8.30
C LYS A 56 -16.09 15.27 8.11
N GLU A 57 -16.20 16.54 7.75
CA GLU A 57 -17.48 17.19 7.41
C GLU A 57 -18.13 16.59 6.17
N ALA A 58 -17.35 16.10 5.22
CA ALA A 58 -17.81 15.35 4.06
C ALA A 58 -18.19 13.89 4.35
N GLY A 59 -17.98 13.41 5.59
CA GLY A 59 -18.27 12.02 5.99
C GLY A 59 -17.12 11.04 5.75
N ILE A 60 -15.89 11.52 5.55
CA ILE A 60 -14.69 10.70 5.32
C ILE A 60 -13.75 10.80 6.52
N ASP A 61 -13.42 9.66 7.12
CA ASP A 61 -12.32 9.56 8.07
C ASP A 61 -10.99 9.35 7.31
N VAL A 62 -10.17 10.39 7.26
CA VAL A 62 -8.88 10.38 6.54
C VAL A 62 -7.91 9.35 7.12
N ASP A 63 -7.92 9.19 8.45
CA ASP A 63 -6.97 8.30 9.12
C ASP A 63 -7.38 6.84 8.91
N GLU A 64 -8.68 6.52 8.97
CA GLU A 64 -9.21 5.20 8.64
C GLU A 64 -8.94 4.82 7.16
N ILE A 65 -9.23 5.73 6.22
CA ILE A 65 -8.96 5.49 4.79
C ILE A 65 -7.46 5.31 4.53
N ALA A 66 -6.62 6.09 5.21
CA ALA A 66 -5.18 5.92 5.12
C ALA A 66 -4.71 4.54 5.60
N GLU A 67 -5.25 4.04 6.70
CA GLU A 67 -4.96 2.69 7.20
C GLU A 67 -5.39 1.61 6.20
N TYR A 68 -6.57 1.74 5.61
CA TYR A 68 -7.04 0.84 4.55
C TYR A 68 -6.10 0.85 3.34
N LEU A 69 -5.70 2.03 2.86
CA LEU A 69 -4.78 2.17 1.73
C LEU A 69 -3.40 1.56 2.02
N GLU A 70 -2.84 1.79 3.22
CA GLU A 70 -1.57 1.20 3.63
C GLU A 70 -1.64 -0.32 3.77
N SER A 71 -2.76 -0.84 4.28
CA SER A 71 -3.02 -2.27 4.39
C SER A 71 -3.10 -2.92 3.00
N ILE A 72 -3.88 -2.34 2.08
CA ILE A 72 -4.00 -2.82 0.70
C ILE A 72 -2.63 -2.83 0.02
N LYS A 73 -1.79 -1.81 0.20
CA LYS A 73 -0.44 -1.74 -0.41
C LYS A 73 0.46 -2.92 -0.01
N LYS A 74 0.28 -3.48 1.19
CA LYS A 74 1.10 -4.58 1.72
C LYS A 74 0.58 -5.96 1.29
N MET A 75 -0.68 -6.07 0.87
CA MET A 75 -1.33 -7.34 0.52
C MET A 75 -1.17 -7.64 -0.98
N PRO A 76 -1.03 -8.92 -1.38
CA PRO A 76 -0.94 -9.29 -2.78
C PRO A 76 -2.22 -8.91 -3.55
N ALA A 77 -2.08 -8.45 -4.79
CA ALA A 77 -3.19 -8.01 -5.66
C ALA A 77 -3.98 -9.16 -6.32
N THR A 78 -3.71 -10.41 -5.94
CA THR A 78 -4.13 -11.60 -6.69
C THR A 78 -5.39 -12.27 -6.18
N VAL A 79 -6.22 -12.69 -7.14
CA VAL A 79 -7.44 -13.53 -7.06
C VAL A 79 -8.70 -12.83 -6.50
N MET A 80 -9.71 -12.73 -7.38
CA MET A 80 -11.06 -12.31 -7.02
C MET A 80 -11.67 -13.32 -6.06
N MET A 81 -11.60 -13.03 -4.76
CA MET A 81 -12.33 -13.70 -3.69
C MET A 81 -13.72 -13.06 -3.51
N PRO A 82 -14.70 -13.76 -2.91
CA PRO A 82 -16.02 -13.19 -2.62
C PRO A 82 -15.90 -11.85 -1.87
N ASN A 83 -16.72 -10.87 -2.27
CA ASN A 83 -16.66 -9.48 -1.78
C ASN A 83 -16.87 -9.30 -0.27
N LYS A 84 -17.40 -10.33 0.40
CA LYS A 84 -17.60 -10.40 1.85
C LYS A 84 -17.31 -11.83 2.28
N ALA A 85 -16.35 -12.03 3.18
CA ALA A 85 -16.28 -13.28 3.91
C ALA A 85 -17.25 -13.19 5.10
N SER A 86 -18.01 -14.24 5.35
CA SER A 86 -18.70 -14.33 6.63
C SER A 86 -17.67 -14.47 7.75
N GLU A 87 -18.01 -14.03 8.96
CA GLU A 87 -17.19 -14.25 10.14
C GLU A 87 -16.86 -15.74 10.33
N GLU A 88 -17.83 -16.60 10.03
CA GLU A 88 -17.65 -18.06 9.98
C GLU A 88 -16.57 -18.49 8.99
N MET A 89 -16.50 -17.90 7.79
CA MET A 89 -15.48 -18.21 6.79
C MET A 89 -14.08 -17.77 7.26
N MET A 90 -13.96 -16.60 7.88
CA MET A 90 -12.68 -16.13 8.44
C MET A 90 -12.21 -17.00 9.61
N ASN A 91 -13.14 -17.45 10.45
CA ASN A 91 -12.86 -18.38 11.54
C ASN A 91 -12.39 -19.74 11.00
N LEU A 92 -13.08 -20.28 9.98
CA LEU A 92 -12.68 -21.53 9.33
C LEU A 92 -11.31 -21.45 8.67
N LEU A 93 -10.99 -20.35 7.98
CA LEU A 93 -9.68 -20.12 7.38
C LEU A 93 -8.59 -20.02 8.46
N SER A 94 -8.85 -19.30 9.55
CA SER A 94 -7.92 -19.18 10.68
C SER A 94 -7.67 -20.54 11.34
N GLU A 95 -8.72 -21.35 11.54
CA GLU A 95 -8.57 -22.72 12.01
C GLU A 95 -7.77 -23.59 11.04
N ALA A 96 -7.99 -23.44 9.73
CA ALA A 96 -7.25 -24.19 8.71
C ALA A 96 -5.76 -23.81 8.68
N VAL A 97 -5.43 -22.53 8.87
CA VAL A 97 -4.04 -22.04 9.03
C VAL A 97 -3.37 -22.70 10.24
N ASN A 98 -4.08 -22.79 11.36
CA ASN A 98 -3.56 -23.34 12.62
C ASN A 98 -3.46 -24.88 12.62
N LYS A 99 -4.32 -25.55 11.84
CA LYS A 99 -4.33 -27.02 11.69
C LYS A 99 -3.43 -27.52 10.54
N ALA A 100 -2.97 -26.63 9.66
CA ALA A 100 -2.07 -26.98 8.58
C ALA A 100 -0.71 -27.41 9.13
N VAL A 101 -0.36 -28.68 8.91
CA VAL A 101 0.96 -29.25 9.24
C VAL A 101 2.02 -28.79 8.23
N ASP A 102 1.58 -28.48 7.02
CA ASP A 102 2.42 -28.03 5.91
C ASP A 102 2.47 -26.49 5.82
N ALA A 103 3.69 -25.96 5.68
CA ALA A 103 3.94 -24.52 5.65
C ALA A 103 3.40 -23.85 4.37
N GLU A 104 3.40 -24.54 3.24
CA GLU A 104 2.86 -24.04 1.96
C GLU A 104 1.34 -23.99 2.00
N VAL A 105 0.70 -24.99 2.61
CA VAL A 105 -0.76 -25.00 2.83
C VAL A 105 -1.17 -23.90 3.81
N SER A 106 -0.42 -23.70 4.89
CA SER A 106 -0.66 -22.60 5.84
C SER A 106 -0.50 -21.24 5.15
N LYS A 107 0.52 -21.09 4.30
CA LYS A 107 0.75 -19.88 3.49
C LYS A 107 -0.41 -19.64 2.52
N PHE A 108 -0.88 -20.66 1.81
CA PHE A 108 -2.02 -20.55 0.90
C PHE A 108 -3.28 -20.02 1.59
N PHE A 109 -3.61 -20.52 2.79
CA PHE A 109 -4.75 -19.99 3.55
C PHE A 109 -4.54 -18.56 4.06
N ARG A 110 -3.31 -18.18 4.43
CA ARG A 110 -2.98 -16.79 4.77
C ARG A 110 -3.14 -15.87 3.56
N ASP A 111 -2.62 -16.26 2.40
CA ASP A 111 -2.76 -15.51 1.16
C ASP A 111 -4.25 -15.29 0.82
N ILE A 112 -5.10 -16.31 1.02
CA ILE A 112 -6.55 -16.20 0.88
C ILE A 112 -7.15 -15.15 1.85
N MET A 113 -6.78 -15.20 3.13
CA MET A 113 -7.28 -14.25 4.13
C MET A 113 -6.85 -12.82 3.82
N GLU A 114 -5.62 -12.62 3.38
CA GLU A 114 -5.10 -11.31 2.96
C GLU A 114 -5.87 -10.77 1.75
N CYS A 115 -6.21 -11.62 0.79
CA CYS A 115 -7.00 -11.21 -0.38
C CYS A 115 -8.44 -10.81 -0.02
N ILE A 116 -9.08 -11.52 0.92
CA ILE A 116 -10.40 -11.14 1.45
C ILE A 116 -10.32 -9.78 2.13
N THR A 117 -9.37 -9.61 3.04
CA THR A 117 -9.18 -8.37 3.80
C THR A 117 -8.90 -7.19 2.87
N ARG A 118 -8.06 -7.39 1.85
CA ARG A 118 -7.81 -6.41 0.79
C ARG A 118 -9.12 -5.99 0.12
N ASN A 119 -9.96 -6.96 -0.26
CA ASN A 119 -11.22 -6.69 -0.95
C ASN A 119 -12.22 -5.94 -0.08
N GLU A 120 -12.27 -6.24 1.21
CA GLU A 120 -13.09 -5.54 2.20
C GLU A 120 -12.63 -4.10 2.36
N HIS A 121 -11.34 -3.84 2.51
CA HIS A 121 -10.78 -2.49 2.59
C HIS A 121 -11.10 -1.67 1.34
N ILE A 122 -10.95 -2.25 0.14
CA ILE A 122 -11.33 -1.57 -1.11
C ILE A 122 -12.83 -1.24 -1.11
N ASN A 123 -13.70 -2.18 -0.71
CA ASN A 123 -15.14 -1.93 -0.66
C ASN A 123 -15.50 -0.81 0.33
N LYS A 124 -14.87 -0.78 1.50
CA LYS A 124 -15.06 0.29 2.48
C LYS A 124 -14.65 1.65 1.93
N ILE A 125 -13.49 1.74 1.26
CA ILE A 125 -13.06 2.98 0.60
C ILE A 125 -14.10 3.42 -0.45
N VAL A 126 -14.53 2.52 -1.32
CA VAL A 126 -15.54 2.82 -2.35
C VAL A 126 -16.85 3.28 -1.72
N GLU A 127 -17.32 2.60 -0.68
CA GLU A 127 -18.56 2.94 0.02
C GLU A 127 -18.50 4.33 0.65
N VAL A 128 -17.43 4.61 1.40
CA VAL A 128 -17.22 5.91 2.06
C VAL A 128 -17.19 7.06 1.04
N PHE A 129 -16.42 6.92 -0.04
CA PHE A 129 -16.30 7.98 -1.05
C PHE A 129 -17.59 8.19 -1.85
N ASN A 130 -18.38 7.13 -2.09
CA ASN A 130 -19.65 7.24 -2.81
C ASN A 130 -20.79 7.82 -1.96
N GLN A 131 -20.65 7.82 -0.63
CA GLN A 131 -21.61 8.42 0.29
C GLN A 131 -21.22 9.86 0.72
N ALA A 132 -19.99 10.28 0.41
CA ALA A 132 -19.42 11.54 0.89
C ALA A 132 -19.80 12.76 0.03
N ASP A 133 -19.94 13.93 0.67
CA ASP A 133 -20.08 15.23 -0.04
C ASP A 133 -18.71 15.80 -0.40
N LEU A 134 -18.16 15.34 -1.52
CA LEU A 134 -16.80 15.69 -1.95
C LEU A 134 -16.63 17.17 -2.32
N ASN A 135 -17.70 17.93 -2.57
CA ASN A 135 -17.61 19.32 -3.03
C ASN A 135 -16.97 20.25 -2.01
N ARG A 136 -17.03 19.89 -0.72
CA ARG A 136 -16.51 20.68 0.41
C ARG A 136 -15.10 20.31 0.83
N VAL A 137 -14.56 19.24 0.25
CA VAL A 137 -13.27 18.67 0.64
C VAL A 137 -12.12 19.51 0.09
N GLU A 138 -11.27 20.01 0.99
CA GLU A 138 -10.01 20.66 0.66
C GLU A 138 -8.92 19.63 0.33
N LYS A 139 -7.95 20.01 -0.50
CA LYS A 139 -6.85 19.11 -0.88
C LYS A 139 -5.91 18.90 0.31
N LEU A 140 -5.63 17.64 0.66
CA LEU A 140 -4.61 17.32 1.66
C LEU A 140 -3.21 17.74 1.18
N PRO A 141 -2.32 18.18 2.07
CA PRO A 141 -0.94 18.48 1.69
C PRO A 141 -0.25 17.22 1.16
N GLU A 142 0.61 17.36 0.15
CA GLU A 142 1.39 16.25 -0.44
C GLU A 142 2.60 15.87 0.43
N SER A 143 2.49 16.04 1.75
CA SER A 143 3.53 15.70 2.73
C SER A 143 3.69 14.19 2.93
N SER A 144 2.70 13.39 2.51
CA SER A 144 2.70 11.93 2.66
C SER A 144 2.08 11.22 1.45
N GLU A 145 2.61 10.05 1.13
CA GLU A 145 2.13 9.22 0.00
C GLU A 145 0.64 8.86 0.14
N LYS A 146 0.18 8.58 1.37
CA LYS A 146 -1.25 8.33 1.65
C LYS A 146 -2.15 9.50 1.28
N TYR A 147 -1.73 10.74 1.55
CA TYR A 147 -2.49 11.94 1.20
C TYR A 147 -2.52 12.16 -0.31
N VAL A 148 -1.42 11.83 -1.00
CA VAL A 148 -1.40 11.83 -2.47
C VAL A 148 -2.40 10.81 -3.02
N MET A 149 -2.48 9.61 -2.46
CA MET A 149 -3.47 8.59 -2.87
C MET A 149 -4.90 9.05 -2.61
N ILE A 150 -5.20 9.57 -1.42
CA ILE A 150 -6.53 10.09 -1.06
C ILE A 150 -6.94 11.23 -2.01
N ASN A 151 -6.05 12.18 -2.28
CA ASN A 151 -6.30 13.26 -3.22
C ASN A 151 -6.64 12.74 -4.64
N LYS A 152 -5.96 11.68 -5.11
CA LYS A 152 -6.28 11.04 -6.40
C LYS A 152 -7.68 10.43 -6.39
N LEU A 153 -8.08 9.77 -5.30
CA LEU A 153 -9.44 9.21 -5.15
C LEU A 153 -10.50 10.30 -5.18
N VAL A 154 -10.30 11.40 -4.44
CA VAL A 154 -11.22 12.56 -4.46
C VAL A 154 -11.35 13.10 -5.87
N GLN A 155 -10.23 13.28 -6.59
CA GLN A 155 -10.25 13.78 -7.97
C GLN A 155 -11.05 12.86 -8.90
N ARG A 156 -10.87 11.55 -8.80
CA ARG A 156 -11.61 10.58 -9.63
C ARG A 156 -13.09 10.52 -9.29
N ALA A 157 -13.42 10.46 -8.01
CA ALA A 157 -14.80 10.46 -7.56
C ALA A 157 -15.53 11.76 -7.98
N LYS A 158 -14.87 12.93 -7.93
CA LYS A 158 -15.43 14.18 -8.48
C LYS A 158 -15.59 14.17 -10.00
N ALA A 159 -14.69 13.51 -10.73
CA ALA A 159 -14.74 13.48 -12.20
C ALA A 159 -15.83 12.54 -12.74
N HIS A 160 -16.10 11.45 -12.03
CA HIS A 160 -17.03 10.41 -12.47
C HIS A 160 -18.36 10.39 -11.69
N ASP A 161 -18.50 11.18 -10.63
CA ASP A 161 -19.63 11.19 -9.69
C ASP A 161 -19.83 9.85 -8.93
N TYR A 162 -18.85 8.95 -9.06
CA TYR A 162 -18.72 7.72 -8.30
C TYR A 162 -17.27 7.23 -8.36
N LEU A 163 -16.89 6.44 -7.37
CA LEU A 163 -15.61 5.74 -7.27
C LEU A 163 -15.83 4.25 -7.51
N THR A 164 -14.96 3.63 -8.32
CA THR A 164 -14.95 2.19 -8.54
C THR A 164 -13.81 1.51 -7.78
N ARG A 165 -13.88 0.17 -7.67
CA ARG A 165 -12.75 -0.63 -7.18
C ARG A 165 -11.49 -0.44 -8.01
N GLU A 166 -11.64 -0.29 -9.33
CA GLU A 166 -10.52 -0.06 -10.25
C GLU A 166 -9.86 1.30 -9.99
N ASP A 167 -10.63 2.31 -9.55
CA ASP A 167 -10.08 3.60 -9.18
C ASP A 167 -9.22 3.53 -7.92
N VAL A 168 -9.66 2.74 -6.93
CA VAL A 168 -8.87 2.46 -5.72
C VAL A 168 -7.58 1.74 -6.08
N GLU A 169 -7.67 0.69 -6.89
CA GLU A 169 -6.51 -0.07 -7.36
C GLU A 169 -5.52 0.79 -8.15
N LEU A 170 -6.02 1.66 -9.04
CA LEU A 170 -5.19 2.60 -9.81
C LEU A 170 -4.59 3.73 -8.96
N ALA A 171 -5.22 4.13 -7.86
CA ALA A 171 -4.63 5.10 -6.95
C ALA A 171 -3.42 4.51 -6.20
N ILE A 172 -3.48 3.21 -5.88
CA ILE A 172 -2.44 2.45 -5.17
C ILE A 172 -1.33 1.98 -6.12
N HIS A 173 -1.67 1.61 -7.35
CA HIS A 173 -0.72 1.12 -8.34
C HIS A 173 -0.42 2.18 -9.40
N VAL A 174 0.80 2.74 -9.35
CA VAL A 174 1.37 3.62 -10.41
C VAL A 174 1.62 2.86 -11.73
N LYS A 175 1.41 1.54 -11.75
CA LYS A 175 1.37 0.72 -12.97
C LYS A 175 -0.03 0.13 -13.12
N ALA A 176 -0.63 0.36 -14.29
CA ALA A 176 -1.97 -0.04 -14.70
C ALA A 176 -2.41 -1.45 -14.25
N PRO A 177 -3.73 -1.73 -14.19
CA PRO A 177 -4.22 -3.09 -14.04
C PRO A 177 -3.59 -3.95 -15.13
N THR A 178 -2.80 -4.94 -14.73
CA THR A 178 -2.53 -6.09 -15.57
C THR A 178 -3.89 -6.65 -15.96
N LYS A 179 -4.24 -6.55 -17.25
CA LYS A 179 -5.48 -7.08 -17.83
C LYS A 179 -5.79 -8.45 -17.22
N LYS A 180 -6.99 -8.59 -16.64
CA LYS A 180 -7.53 -9.90 -16.24
C LYS A 180 -7.59 -10.80 -17.47
N VAL A 181 -6.99 -11.97 -17.38
CA VAL A 181 -7.47 -13.15 -18.10
C VAL A 181 -8.35 -13.89 -17.10
N ALA A 182 -9.64 -14.02 -17.40
CA ALA A 182 -10.57 -14.80 -16.60
C ALA A 182 -10.71 -16.18 -17.26
N LYS A 183 -10.53 -17.26 -16.49
CA LYS A 183 -11.07 -18.58 -16.88
C LYS A 183 -12.16 -18.99 -15.92
N ARG A 184 -13.27 -19.47 -16.48
CA ARG A 184 -14.55 -19.68 -15.80
C ARG A 184 -14.69 -21.16 -15.42
N VAL A 185 -14.38 -21.52 -14.18
CA VAL A 185 -14.61 -22.90 -13.70
C VAL A 185 -16.09 -23.09 -13.38
N ARG A 186 -16.80 -23.89 -14.19
CA ARG A 186 -18.15 -24.36 -13.86
C ARG A 186 -18.06 -25.51 -12.86
N ARG A 187 -19.04 -25.55 -11.94
CA ARG A 187 -19.14 -26.56 -10.87
C ARG A 187 -19.20 -27.97 -11.45
N SER A 188 -18.27 -28.82 -11.05
CA SER A 188 -18.63 -30.15 -10.58
C SER A 188 -17.68 -30.51 -9.45
N THR A 189 -18.14 -31.38 -8.57
CA THR A 189 -17.37 -32.05 -7.52
C THR A 189 -16.11 -32.79 -8.02
N GLY A 190 -15.72 -32.65 -9.29
CA GLY A 190 -14.51 -33.21 -9.90
C GLY A 190 -13.25 -32.34 -9.77
N GLY A 191 -13.33 -31.00 -9.87
CA GLY A 191 -12.11 -30.18 -9.96
C GLY A 191 -11.23 -30.19 -8.69
N VAL A 192 -11.85 -30.10 -7.51
CA VAL A 192 -11.12 -30.16 -6.23
C VAL A 192 -10.59 -31.57 -5.94
N ALA A 193 -11.34 -32.60 -6.31
CA ALA A 193 -10.90 -33.99 -6.17
C ALA A 193 -9.72 -34.29 -7.10
N MET A 194 -9.76 -33.76 -8.32
CA MET A 194 -8.69 -33.87 -9.32
C MET A 194 -7.43 -33.12 -8.88
N VAL A 195 -7.54 -31.89 -8.40
CA VAL A 195 -6.39 -31.13 -7.87
C VAL A 195 -5.78 -31.85 -6.67
N ARG A 196 -6.61 -32.37 -5.75
CA ARG A 196 -6.12 -33.19 -4.63
C ARG A 196 -5.44 -34.47 -5.07
N GLN A 197 -5.96 -35.13 -6.11
CA GLN A 197 -5.40 -36.36 -6.64
C GLN A 197 -4.08 -36.11 -7.37
N LEU A 198 -4.01 -35.08 -8.21
CA LEU A 198 -2.76 -34.66 -8.86
C LEU A 198 -1.69 -34.25 -7.83
N LEU A 199 -2.08 -33.55 -6.75
CA LEU A 199 -1.14 -33.17 -5.69
C LEU A 199 -0.65 -34.40 -4.92
N LYS A 200 -1.49 -35.42 -4.80
CA LYS A 200 -1.16 -36.68 -4.15
C LYS A 200 -0.29 -37.59 -5.02
N GLU A 201 -0.47 -37.56 -6.34
CA GLU A 201 0.30 -38.35 -7.30
C GLU A 201 1.64 -37.71 -7.67
N ARG A 202 1.70 -36.37 -7.73
CA ARG A 202 2.87 -35.62 -8.22
C ARG A 202 3.55 -34.73 -7.18
N GLY A 203 2.95 -34.55 -6.00
CA GLY A 203 3.52 -33.79 -4.87
C GLY A 203 3.47 -32.27 -5.01
N SER A 204 3.46 -31.72 -6.23
CA SER A 204 3.39 -30.28 -6.51
C SER A 204 2.83 -30.02 -7.92
N ILE A 205 2.07 -28.94 -8.11
CA ILE A 205 1.47 -28.56 -9.40
C ILE A 205 1.32 -27.04 -9.47
N THR A 206 1.47 -26.46 -10.65
CA THR A 206 1.26 -25.04 -10.95
C THR A 206 -0.19 -24.71 -11.37
N TYR A 207 -0.58 -23.43 -11.33
CA TYR A 207 -1.96 -23.00 -11.68
C TYR A 207 -2.30 -23.24 -13.17
N GLU A 208 -1.29 -23.15 -14.04
CA GLU A 208 -1.42 -23.41 -15.49
C GLU A 208 -1.67 -24.90 -15.74
N GLU A 209 -0.92 -25.79 -15.09
CA GLU A 209 -1.13 -27.24 -15.17
C GLU A 209 -2.49 -27.67 -14.60
N VAL A 210 -2.96 -27.01 -13.54
CA VAL A 210 -4.31 -27.25 -12.99
C VAL A 210 -5.38 -26.80 -13.99
N ILE A 211 -5.21 -25.66 -14.66
CA ILE A 211 -6.15 -25.18 -15.67
C ILE A 211 -6.15 -26.06 -16.91
N ASP A 212 -4.98 -26.44 -17.42
CA ASP A 212 -4.84 -27.29 -18.62
C ASP A 212 -5.46 -28.66 -18.39
N GLU A 213 -5.27 -29.23 -17.19
CA GLU A 213 -5.89 -30.50 -16.83
C GLU A 213 -7.41 -30.38 -16.62
N LEU A 214 -7.90 -29.27 -16.08
CA LEU A 214 -9.35 -29.03 -15.98
C LEU A 214 -9.99 -28.84 -17.35
N VAL A 215 -9.29 -28.25 -18.32
CA VAL A 215 -9.75 -28.12 -19.71
C VAL A 215 -9.69 -29.45 -20.45
N ALA A 216 -8.60 -30.22 -20.31
CA ALA A 216 -8.43 -31.52 -20.95
C ALA A 216 -9.48 -32.56 -20.52
N ASN A 217 -10.09 -32.36 -19.35
CA ASN A 217 -11.13 -33.24 -18.80
C ASN A 217 -12.55 -32.67 -18.95
N ASP A 218 -12.76 -31.66 -19.82
CA ASP A 218 -14.04 -30.99 -20.07
C ASP A 218 -14.70 -30.40 -18.80
N ILE A 219 -13.90 -30.09 -17.77
CA ILE A 219 -14.36 -29.49 -16.51
C ILE A 219 -14.36 -27.95 -16.59
N ALA A 220 -13.49 -27.39 -17.43
CA ALA A 220 -13.42 -25.96 -17.73
C ALA A 220 -13.39 -25.74 -19.26
N GLU A 221 -14.03 -24.66 -19.72
CA GLU A 221 -13.93 -24.22 -21.13
C GLU A 221 -12.85 -23.13 -21.24
N ASP A 222 -12.30 -23.00 -22.46
CA ASP A 222 -11.21 -22.08 -22.80
C ASP A 222 -11.52 -20.60 -22.55
#